data_AF-A0A9E0LJU3-F1
#
_entry.id   AF-A0A9E0LJU3-F1
#
_cell.length_a   1.000
_cell.length_b   1.000
_cell.length_c   1.000
_cell.angle_alpha   90.00
_cell.angle_beta   90.00
_cell.angle_gamma   90.00
#
_symmetry.space_group_name_H-M   'P 1'
#
loop_
_entity.id
_entity.type
_entity.pdbx_description
1 polymer ?
#
loop_
_entity_poly.entity_id
_entity_poly.type
_entity_poly.pdbx_seq_one_letter_code
_entity_poly.pdbx_strand_id
1 'polypeptide(L)'
;MFSSRSQAGKQNTPAPRNFRLPKQSVVPNYTDIQFLAQEANKQAGRQVELPFSVTEGSQEFVVTVKVDHAISMDPIWTLTAVTSKGHQQIFQHPEPDLSMVTNLVMSGCGCDLFADNISTEQMMGRDTISNLNPIGTQSQEVAPVASHQSHQSHSQENEVVFDAPKPGVKATLEGDLTKMQAPNLLQSLALAKMTGRLDVKDKQESCRVYFNDGTAVHAEMKEAVGDTVLIELVTWTAGEFRFWPDEKSTQTTVKRRLDAMLMEGVSLLDQSQYLDSAGLKLESCLVKRNAIISEQEFAARLQKGAPIALQPQIDFYELIDNHSQFFDILAKRPMRKPEYVPILFNLISCGLVQVTDQQARSAGRGLGIDEGTLQSVNKSLIRQETDILTYPAFLYFLQQEYLRYEYFNFPFSLVVFSLGHRKGGATGPVEALQTLAVKRAMQRISLVKRPIDMLGHYETFDFGLILPNSNAKAAGALAHRIVDVLREAPLTADMDPKGMVFAFGVAGVPEDSQELDKLLSAAKGARDMSKTTQRIVLARDVTGS
;
A
#
# COMPACT_ATOMS: atom_id res chain seq x y z
N MET A 1 -0.62 58.27 -59.19
CA MET A 1 -1.31 57.11 -59.78
C MET A 1 -0.27 56.26 -60.52
N PHE A 2 -0.38 54.92 -60.42
CA PHE A 2 0.45 53.91 -61.11
C PHE A 2 1.92 53.84 -60.64
N SER A 3 2.62 52.70 -60.52
CA SER A 3 2.36 51.26 -60.66
C SER A 3 3.61 50.51 -60.16
N SER A 4 3.44 49.25 -59.73
CA SER A 4 4.47 48.18 -59.68
C SER A 4 5.61 48.36 -58.63
N ARG A 5 6.29 47.34 -58.10
CA ARG A 5 6.47 45.94 -58.49
C ARG A 5 7.07 45.15 -57.30
N SER A 6 6.79 43.86 -57.26
CA SER A 6 7.34 42.82 -56.39
C SER A 6 8.87 42.82 -56.18
N GLN A 7 9.32 42.54 -54.96
CA GLN A 7 10.49 41.68 -54.73
C GLN A 7 10.20 40.65 -53.64
N ALA A 8 10.30 39.39 -54.06
CA ALA A 8 10.36 38.23 -53.19
C ALA A 8 11.69 38.24 -52.42
N GLY A 9 11.62 38.17 -51.09
CA GLY A 9 12.73 37.77 -50.24
C GLY A 9 12.36 36.48 -49.54
N LYS A 10 12.77 35.33 -50.11
CA LYS A 10 12.84 34.07 -49.37
C LYS A 10 13.87 34.25 -48.26
N GLN A 11 13.44 34.63 -47.06
CA GLN A 11 14.25 34.43 -45.86
C GLN A 11 13.98 33.01 -45.35
N ASN A 12 14.88 32.10 -45.75
CA ASN A 12 15.15 30.88 -45.02
C ASN A 12 15.66 31.27 -43.63
N THR A 13 14.73 31.48 -42.68
CA THR A 13 15.08 31.51 -41.26
C THR A 13 15.31 30.06 -40.86
N PRO A 14 16.52 29.65 -40.41
CA PRO A 14 16.71 28.29 -39.92
C PRO A 14 15.80 28.08 -38.72
N ALA A 15 14.98 27.02 -38.77
CA ALA A 15 14.11 26.63 -37.66
C ALA A 15 14.94 26.54 -36.36
N PRO A 16 14.41 26.97 -35.21
CA PRO A 16 15.14 26.95 -33.95
C PRO A 16 15.63 25.52 -33.68
N ARG A 17 16.94 25.36 -33.45
CA ARG A 17 17.55 24.06 -33.10
C ARG A 17 16.91 23.55 -31.81
N ASN A 18 16.20 22.43 -31.90
CA ASN A 18 15.70 21.69 -30.75
C ASN A 18 16.85 21.27 -29.83
N PHE A 19 16.63 21.28 -28.52
CA PHE A 19 17.63 20.92 -27.52
C PHE A 19 17.54 19.41 -27.26
N ARG A 20 18.48 18.64 -27.82
CA ARG A 20 18.45 17.18 -27.79
C ARG A 20 19.38 16.61 -26.72
N LEU A 21 18.82 15.82 -25.81
CA LEU A 21 19.54 15.11 -24.76
C LEU A 21 20.21 13.83 -25.31
N PRO A 22 21.21 13.27 -24.59
CA PRO A 22 21.84 12.00 -24.97
C PRO A 22 20.84 10.87 -25.07
N LYS A 23 21.04 9.96 -26.03
CA LYS A 23 20.16 8.80 -26.22
C LYS A 23 20.27 7.85 -25.04
N GLN A 24 19.13 7.40 -24.53
CA GLN A 24 19.03 6.37 -23.49
C GLN A 24 18.67 5.00 -24.10
N SER A 25 19.12 3.91 -23.47
CA SER A 25 18.83 2.52 -23.89
C SER A 25 17.69 1.87 -23.09
N VAL A 26 16.99 2.66 -22.27
CA VAL A 26 15.90 2.24 -21.38
C VAL A 26 14.75 3.25 -21.50
N VAL A 27 13.51 2.81 -21.22
CA VAL A 27 12.34 3.70 -21.16
C VAL A 27 12.49 4.74 -20.03
N PRO A 28 12.25 6.04 -20.29
CA PRO A 28 12.37 7.10 -19.29
C PRO A 28 11.46 6.85 -18.08
N ASN A 29 12.04 6.88 -16.88
CA ASN A 29 11.28 6.79 -15.64
C ASN A 29 10.81 8.17 -15.17
N TYR A 30 10.08 8.23 -14.05
CA TYR A 30 9.56 9.48 -13.49
C TYR A 30 10.65 10.56 -13.29
N THR A 31 11.84 10.16 -12.83
CA THR A 31 12.98 11.07 -12.62
C THR A 31 13.50 11.66 -13.93
N ASP A 32 13.52 10.88 -15.02
CA ASP A 32 13.92 11.35 -16.35
C ASP A 32 12.89 12.35 -16.92
N ILE A 33 11.59 12.06 -16.75
CA ILE A 33 10.49 12.96 -17.14
C ILE A 33 10.52 14.26 -16.32
N GLN A 34 10.82 14.18 -15.02
CA GLN A 34 11.02 15.35 -14.17
C GLN A 34 12.21 16.21 -14.63
N PHE A 35 13.32 15.59 -15.00
CA PHE A 35 14.49 16.28 -15.52
C PHE A 35 14.19 16.98 -16.86
N LEU A 36 13.49 16.30 -17.77
CA LEU A 36 12.99 16.85 -19.03
C LEU A 36 12.14 18.11 -18.83
N ALA A 37 11.19 18.06 -17.89
CA ALA A 37 10.32 19.19 -17.57
C ALA A 37 11.09 20.40 -17.02
N GLN A 38 12.06 20.15 -16.14
CA GLN A 38 12.92 21.20 -15.59
C GLN A 38 13.78 21.86 -16.67
N GLU A 39 14.33 21.07 -17.60
CA GLU A 39 15.17 21.59 -18.67
C GLU A 39 14.34 22.36 -19.72
N ALA A 40 13.11 21.92 -19.98
CA ALA A 40 12.17 22.64 -20.86
C ALA A 40 11.76 24.00 -20.29
N ASN A 41 11.57 24.09 -18.96
CA ASN A 41 11.22 25.35 -18.29
C ASN A 41 12.40 26.36 -18.30
N LYS A 42 13.65 25.89 -18.37
CA LYS A 42 14.83 26.76 -18.55
C LYS A 42 14.97 27.26 -19.99
N GLN A 43 14.51 26.47 -20.96
CA GLN A 43 14.66 26.74 -22.39
C GLN A 43 13.35 27.26 -23.00
N ALA A 44 12.88 28.42 -22.50
CA ALA A 44 11.63 29.06 -22.93
C ALA A 44 11.48 29.12 -24.46
N GLY A 45 10.43 28.49 -25.00
CA GLY A 45 10.10 28.50 -26.43
C GLY A 45 10.84 27.48 -27.30
N ARG A 46 11.75 26.65 -26.73
CA ARG A 46 12.42 25.55 -27.44
C ARG A 46 11.83 24.19 -27.04
N GLN A 47 11.91 23.24 -27.96
CA GLN A 47 11.57 21.84 -27.69
C GLN A 47 12.79 21.13 -27.11
N VAL A 48 12.60 20.42 -25.99
CA VAL A 48 13.59 19.51 -25.42
C VAL A 48 13.23 18.09 -25.82
N GLU A 49 14.18 17.37 -26.41
CA GLU A 49 14.00 16.02 -26.96
C GLU A 49 14.86 15.01 -26.21
N LEU A 50 14.25 13.90 -25.76
CA LEU A 50 14.96 12.74 -25.22
C LEU A 50 14.70 11.52 -26.13
N PRO A 51 15.69 11.10 -26.94
CA PRO A 51 15.62 9.85 -27.68
C PRO A 51 15.93 8.66 -26.75
N PHE A 52 15.15 7.59 -26.87
CA PHE A 52 15.37 6.35 -26.13
C PHE A 52 14.96 5.11 -26.93
N SER A 53 15.37 3.93 -26.46
CA SER A 53 14.93 2.63 -26.99
C SER A 53 14.52 1.71 -25.84
N VAL A 54 13.56 0.82 -26.08
CA VAL A 54 13.01 -0.12 -25.07
C VAL A 54 14.00 -1.26 -24.79
N THR A 55 14.72 -1.75 -25.81
CA THR A 55 15.84 -2.70 -25.68
C THR A 55 16.95 -2.37 -26.70
N GLU A 56 18.16 -2.89 -26.51
CA GLU A 56 19.25 -2.73 -27.49
C GLU A 56 18.85 -3.33 -28.84
N GLY A 57 18.59 -2.45 -29.83
CA GLY A 57 18.15 -2.84 -31.18
C GLY A 57 16.65 -2.78 -31.44
N SER A 58 15.83 -2.36 -30.47
CA SER A 58 14.39 -2.14 -30.66
C SER A 58 14.05 -0.85 -31.41
N GLN A 59 12.76 -0.67 -31.71
CA GLN A 59 12.20 0.59 -32.18
C GLN A 59 12.65 1.76 -31.28
N GLU A 60 13.12 2.84 -31.92
CA GLU A 60 13.53 4.05 -31.23
C GLU A 60 12.32 4.95 -31.00
N PHE A 61 12.27 5.61 -29.85
CA PHE A 61 11.24 6.56 -29.47
C PHE A 61 11.89 7.89 -29.10
N VAL A 62 11.14 8.97 -29.25
CA VAL A 62 11.56 10.32 -28.85
C VAL A 62 10.42 10.95 -28.06
N VAL A 63 10.69 11.29 -26.80
CA VAL A 63 9.81 12.14 -26.00
C VAL A 63 10.27 13.57 -26.13
N THR A 64 9.33 14.45 -26.48
CA THR A 64 9.56 15.87 -26.65
C THR A 64 8.66 16.65 -25.70
N VAL A 65 9.21 17.67 -25.05
CA VAL A 65 8.44 18.61 -24.23
C VAL A 65 8.68 20.04 -24.71
N LYS A 66 7.59 20.81 -24.83
CA LYS A 66 7.63 22.24 -25.16
C LYS A 66 6.84 23.02 -24.11
N VAL A 67 7.46 24.05 -23.54
CA VAL A 67 6.80 25.05 -22.70
C VAL A 67 6.76 26.36 -23.47
N ASP A 68 5.55 26.84 -23.78
CA ASP A 68 5.34 28.08 -24.55
C ASP A 68 4.63 29.13 -23.69
N HIS A 69 5.42 29.93 -22.99
CA HIS A 69 4.93 30.95 -22.05
C HIS A 69 4.03 32.03 -22.68
N ALA A 70 3.89 32.09 -24.00
CA ALA A 70 3.01 33.03 -24.70
C ALA A 70 1.57 32.52 -24.88
N ILE A 71 1.34 31.20 -24.80
CA ILE A 71 0.04 30.57 -25.14
C ILE A 71 -0.55 29.81 -23.95
N SER A 72 0.26 29.06 -23.21
CA SER A 72 -0.15 28.36 -21.99
C SER A 72 1.08 28.12 -21.09
N MET A 73 0.90 28.18 -19.77
CA MET A 73 1.96 27.81 -18.82
C MET A 73 2.19 26.29 -18.76
N ASP A 74 1.29 25.50 -19.36
CA ASP A 74 1.34 24.04 -19.26
C ASP A 74 2.29 23.42 -20.30
N PRO A 75 3.13 22.44 -19.90
CA PRO A 75 4.02 21.74 -20.81
C PRO A 75 3.23 20.84 -21.77
N ILE A 76 3.56 20.94 -23.06
CA ILE A 76 3.01 20.05 -24.10
C ILE A 76 4.00 18.91 -24.33
N TRP A 77 3.56 17.69 -24.07
CA TRP A 77 4.33 16.47 -24.22
C TRP A 77 3.95 15.75 -25.51
N THR A 78 4.95 15.29 -26.26
CA THR A 78 4.77 14.53 -27.49
C THR A 78 5.66 13.30 -27.49
N LEU A 79 5.08 12.12 -27.69
CA LEU A 79 5.84 10.88 -27.93
C LEU A 79 5.82 10.55 -29.42
N THR A 80 6.99 10.27 -29.98
CA THR A 80 7.17 9.94 -31.39
C THR A 80 7.95 8.64 -31.54
N ALA A 81 7.43 7.67 -32.27
CA ALA A 81 8.16 6.48 -32.67
C ALA A 81 8.95 6.73 -33.96
N VAL A 82 10.20 6.31 -34.00
CA VAL A 82 11.06 6.36 -35.18
C VAL A 82 10.94 5.03 -35.91
N THR A 83 10.38 5.05 -37.12
CA THR A 83 10.22 3.87 -37.98
C THR A 83 11.08 3.99 -39.24
N SER A 84 11.27 2.88 -39.96
CA SER A 84 12.00 2.87 -41.23
C SER A 84 11.40 3.74 -42.34
N LYS A 85 10.15 4.23 -42.16
CA LYS A 85 9.43 5.10 -43.10
C LYS A 85 9.32 6.56 -42.62
N GLY A 86 9.86 6.89 -41.44
CA GLY A 86 9.82 8.24 -40.85
C GLY A 86 9.39 8.27 -39.37
N HIS A 87 9.12 9.48 -38.88
CA HIS A 87 8.67 9.73 -37.51
C HIS A 87 7.14 9.62 -37.43
N GLN A 88 6.62 8.71 -36.58
CA GLN A 88 5.21 8.54 -36.31
C GLN A 88 4.87 9.06 -34.91
N GLN A 89 4.05 10.09 -34.83
CA GLN A 89 3.59 10.63 -33.55
C GLN A 89 2.58 9.66 -32.90
N ILE A 90 2.84 9.27 -31.66
CA ILE A 90 1.99 8.35 -30.86
C ILE A 90 0.96 9.16 -30.07
N PHE A 91 1.41 10.18 -29.34
CA PHE A 91 0.50 11.10 -28.65
C PHE A 91 1.08 12.50 -28.58
N GLN A 92 0.20 13.49 -28.41
CA GLN A 92 0.54 14.83 -27.98
C GLN A 92 -0.49 15.31 -26.98
N HIS A 93 -0.06 15.66 -25.77
CA HIS A 93 -0.95 16.00 -24.67
C HIS A 93 -0.38 17.18 -23.85
N PRO A 94 -1.19 18.24 -23.58
CA PRO A 94 -0.85 19.24 -22.59
C PRO A 94 -1.14 18.69 -21.20
N GLU A 95 -0.12 18.33 -20.42
CA GLU A 95 -0.31 17.74 -19.09
C GLU A 95 0.70 18.28 -18.06
N PRO A 96 0.23 18.92 -16.96
CA PRO A 96 1.11 19.37 -15.89
C PRO A 96 1.53 18.25 -14.92
N ASP A 97 0.78 17.14 -14.82
CA ASP A 97 1.14 16.01 -13.97
C ASP A 97 2.18 15.07 -14.64
N LEU A 98 3.41 15.10 -14.11
CA LEU A 98 4.53 14.28 -14.59
C LEU A 98 4.29 12.77 -14.42
N SER A 99 3.46 12.37 -13.45
CA SER A 99 3.11 10.97 -13.20
C SER A 99 2.26 10.42 -14.35
N MET A 100 1.29 11.20 -14.80
CA MET A 100 0.44 10.87 -15.94
C MET A 100 1.26 10.82 -17.24
N VAL A 101 2.20 11.75 -17.44
CA VAL A 101 3.13 11.73 -18.58
C VAL A 101 3.98 10.47 -18.58
N THR A 102 4.50 10.05 -17.41
CA THR A 102 5.29 8.82 -17.27
C THR A 102 4.46 7.60 -17.69
N ASN A 103 3.19 7.53 -17.27
CA ASN A 103 2.28 6.46 -17.66
C ASN A 103 1.95 6.48 -19.17
N LEU A 104 1.73 7.67 -19.74
CA LEU A 104 1.48 7.83 -21.19
C LEU A 104 2.68 7.40 -22.03
N VAL A 105 3.91 7.70 -21.59
CA VAL A 105 5.13 7.27 -22.28
C VAL A 105 5.29 5.75 -22.22
N MET A 106 5.05 5.13 -21.06
CA MET A 106 5.11 3.67 -20.92
C MET A 106 4.06 2.98 -21.80
N SER A 107 2.82 3.45 -21.75
CA SER A 107 1.72 2.92 -22.56
C SER A 107 1.96 3.11 -24.07
N GLY A 108 2.41 4.29 -24.48
CA GLY A 108 2.72 4.59 -25.88
C GLY A 108 3.90 3.80 -26.46
N CYS A 109 4.79 3.27 -25.62
CA CYS A 109 5.86 2.36 -26.02
C CYS A 109 5.41 0.89 -26.08
N GLY A 110 4.12 0.60 -25.85
CA GLY A 110 3.59 -0.77 -25.79
C GLY A 110 3.96 -1.50 -24.49
N CYS A 111 4.43 -0.78 -23.48
CA CYS A 111 4.65 -1.28 -22.13
C CYS A 111 3.40 -1.02 -21.28
N ASP A 112 2.28 -1.67 -21.62
CA ASP A 112 1.05 -1.54 -20.85
C ASP A 112 1.06 -2.48 -19.62
N LEU A 113 0.74 -1.91 -18.46
CA LEU A 113 0.45 -2.63 -17.21
C LEU A 113 -1.02 -3.10 -17.11
N PHE A 114 -1.90 -2.75 -18.06
CA PHE A 114 -3.35 -3.05 -17.99
C PHE A 114 -4.07 -3.12 -19.35
N ALA A 115 -3.63 -3.96 -20.29
CA ALA A 115 -4.38 -4.18 -21.53
C ALA A 115 -4.58 -5.67 -21.84
N ASP A 116 -5.55 -6.28 -21.15
CA ASP A 116 -6.28 -7.44 -21.66
C ASP A 116 -7.69 -6.98 -22.08
N ASN A 117 -7.94 -6.94 -23.40
CA ASN A 117 -9.00 -7.75 -24.01
C ASN A 117 -9.12 -7.51 -25.54
N ILE A 118 -8.91 -8.62 -26.26
CA ILE A 118 -9.60 -9.06 -27.49
C ILE A 118 -9.48 -8.17 -28.74
N SER A 119 -8.61 -8.61 -29.64
CA SER A 119 -8.82 -8.54 -31.09
C SER A 119 -8.42 -9.87 -31.73
N THR A 120 -9.41 -10.72 -31.93
CA THR A 120 -9.32 -12.12 -32.39
C THR A 120 -9.05 -12.30 -33.89
N GLU A 121 -8.46 -11.33 -34.60
CA GLU A 121 -8.40 -11.37 -36.08
C GLU A 121 -7.03 -11.08 -36.73
N GLN A 122 -5.92 -10.98 -35.99
CA GLN A 122 -4.59 -10.72 -36.60
C GLN A 122 -3.45 -11.69 -36.27
N MET A 123 -3.69 -12.85 -35.67
CA MET A 123 -2.64 -13.88 -35.45
C MET A 123 -2.70 -15.07 -36.43
N MET A 124 -3.13 -14.84 -37.67
CA MET A 124 -2.71 -15.66 -38.81
C MET A 124 -1.49 -14.98 -39.45
N GLY A 125 -0.33 -15.18 -38.85
CA GLY A 125 0.92 -14.59 -39.34
C GLY A 125 2.12 -15.25 -38.70
N ARG A 126 2.73 -16.16 -39.46
CA ARG A 126 4.12 -16.61 -39.33
C ARG A 126 4.98 -15.59 -38.58
N ASP A 127 5.62 -16.01 -37.48
CA ASP A 127 7.00 -15.62 -37.07
C ASP A 127 7.27 -15.85 -35.57
N THR A 128 6.90 -17.01 -35.00
CA THR A 128 7.29 -17.40 -33.63
C THR A 128 8.13 -18.69 -33.55
N ILE A 129 8.81 -19.08 -34.63
CA ILE A 129 9.81 -20.18 -34.61
C ILE A 129 11.17 -19.68 -35.11
N SER A 130 11.72 -18.65 -34.46
CA SER A 130 13.02 -18.09 -34.86
C SER A 130 13.99 -17.78 -33.72
N ASN A 131 13.72 -18.23 -32.49
CA ASN A 131 14.69 -18.15 -31.38
C ASN A 131 14.96 -19.50 -30.69
N LEU A 132 15.10 -20.56 -31.48
CA LEU A 132 15.71 -21.82 -31.04
C LEU A 132 17.02 -21.98 -31.82
N ASN A 133 18.15 -22.06 -31.10
CA ASN A 133 19.44 -22.36 -31.70
C ASN A 133 19.44 -23.77 -32.32
N PRO A 134 19.69 -23.95 -33.63
CA PRO A 134 19.93 -25.27 -34.20
C PRO A 134 21.42 -25.62 -34.09
N ILE A 135 21.74 -26.77 -33.50
CA ILE A 135 23.10 -27.34 -33.56
C ILE A 135 23.25 -28.09 -34.89
N GLY A 136 24.08 -27.53 -35.76
CA GLY A 136 24.54 -28.16 -36.99
C GLY A 136 25.47 -29.35 -36.71
N THR A 137 25.20 -30.45 -37.41
CA THR A 137 26.05 -31.63 -37.56
C THR A 137 27.35 -31.31 -38.28
N GLN A 138 28.51 -31.51 -37.64
CA GLN A 138 29.72 -31.96 -38.32
C GLN A 138 30.49 -32.96 -37.45
N SER A 139 30.81 -34.09 -38.08
CA SER A 139 31.54 -35.23 -37.54
C SER A 139 33.04 -35.02 -37.73
N GLN A 140 33.87 -35.32 -36.72
CA GLN A 140 35.23 -35.87 -36.89
C GLN A 140 35.81 -36.39 -35.55
N GLU A 141 35.66 -37.71 -35.39
CA GLU A 141 36.60 -38.74 -34.94
C GLU A 141 37.96 -38.46 -34.20
N VAL A 142 38.10 -39.21 -33.07
CA VAL A 142 39.26 -39.90 -32.41
C VAL A 142 40.29 -39.19 -31.47
N ALA A 143 40.05 -39.35 -30.15
CA ALA A 143 40.88 -39.87 -28.99
C ALA A 143 42.42 -39.56 -28.80
N PRO A 144 43.07 -39.99 -27.69
CA PRO A 144 43.11 -39.33 -26.36
C PRO A 144 44.54 -39.12 -25.79
N VAL A 145 44.82 -38.12 -24.93
CA VAL A 145 46.01 -38.17 -24.03
C VAL A 145 45.78 -37.33 -22.75
N ALA A 146 46.09 -37.92 -21.61
CA ALA A 146 46.10 -37.31 -20.28
C ALA A 146 47.28 -36.33 -20.07
N SER A 147 47.07 -35.26 -19.30
CA SER A 147 47.77 -35.00 -18.01
C SER A 147 47.73 -33.53 -17.55
N HIS A 148 47.62 -33.40 -16.22
CA HIS A 148 47.99 -32.31 -15.32
C HIS A 148 47.15 -31.02 -15.17
N GLN A 149 46.47 -31.01 -14.01
CA GLN A 149 46.17 -29.94 -13.06
C GLN A 149 46.77 -28.54 -13.31
N SER A 150 45.91 -27.54 -13.24
CA SER A 150 46.16 -26.33 -12.44
C SER A 150 44.86 -25.85 -11.78
N HIS A 151 44.94 -25.64 -10.48
CA HIS A 151 43.90 -25.05 -9.64
C HIS A 151 43.59 -23.62 -10.10
N GLN A 152 42.33 -23.34 -10.42
CA GLN A 152 41.71 -22.04 -10.17
C GLN A 152 40.31 -22.28 -9.60
N SER A 153 40.22 -22.14 -8.29
CA SER A 153 38.99 -22.02 -7.52
C SER A 153 38.35 -20.67 -7.86
N HIS A 154 37.38 -20.68 -8.77
CA HIS A 154 36.31 -19.69 -8.80
C HIS A 154 35.00 -20.39 -8.44
N SER A 155 34.36 -19.84 -7.42
CA SER A 155 33.06 -20.20 -6.85
C SER A 155 31.96 -20.29 -7.92
N GLN A 156 31.63 -21.53 -8.34
CA GLN A 156 30.32 -21.88 -8.90
C GLN A 156 29.50 -22.52 -7.78
N GLU A 157 28.81 -21.69 -7.00
CA GLU A 157 27.69 -22.15 -6.18
C GLU A 157 26.43 -21.51 -6.76
N ASN A 158 25.48 -22.35 -7.17
CA ASN A 158 24.17 -22.08 -7.79
C ASN A 158 24.03 -22.29 -9.31
N GLU A 159 24.46 -23.45 -9.83
CA GLU A 159 23.89 -23.97 -11.09
C GLU A 159 22.75 -24.96 -10.73
N VAL A 160 21.53 -24.71 -11.23
CA VAL A 160 20.38 -25.58 -10.97
C VAL A 160 20.52 -26.85 -11.81
N VAL A 161 20.97 -27.95 -11.20
CA VAL A 161 21.17 -29.23 -11.89
C VAL A 161 19.83 -29.96 -12.06
N PHE A 162 19.44 -30.28 -13.29
CA PHE A 162 18.28 -31.12 -13.60
C PHE A 162 18.71 -32.57 -13.84
N ASP A 163 18.02 -33.52 -13.20
CA ASP A 163 18.27 -34.94 -13.43
C ASP A 163 17.57 -35.40 -14.71
N ALA A 164 18.36 -35.67 -15.74
CA ALA A 164 17.85 -36.25 -16.98
C ALA A 164 17.29 -37.65 -16.70
N PRO A 165 16.09 -37.99 -17.20
CA PRO A 165 15.47 -39.27 -16.92
C PRO A 165 16.19 -40.48 -17.54
N LYS A 166 16.92 -40.26 -18.63
CA LYS A 166 17.80 -41.26 -19.26
C LYS A 166 19.10 -40.58 -19.71
N PRO A 167 20.27 -41.25 -19.58
CA PRO A 167 21.52 -40.74 -20.11
C PRO A 167 21.41 -40.52 -21.63
N GLY A 168 21.62 -39.29 -22.11
CA GLY A 168 21.64 -38.95 -23.55
C GLY A 168 20.37 -38.32 -24.13
N VAL A 169 19.29 -38.15 -23.34
CA VAL A 169 18.11 -37.38 -23.77
C VAL A 169 18.41 -35.88 -23.61
N LYS A 170 18.14 -35.08 -24.66
CA LYS A 170 18.25 -33.62 -24.61
C LYS A 170 16.88 -33.00 -24.35
N ALA A 171 16.83 -31.97 -23.50
CA ALA A 171 15.63 -31.18 -23.32
C ALA A 171 15.28 -30.48 -24.65
N THR A 172 14.00 -30.48 -25.01
CA THR A 172 13.53 -29.82 -26.25
C THR A 172 13.07 -28.39 -26.02
N LEU A 173 12.76 -28.04 -24.77
CA LEU A 173 12.41 -26.68 -24.36
C LEU A 173 13.14 -26.40 -23.03
N GLU A 174 13.82 -25.27 -22.95
CA GLU A 174 14.47 -24.80 -21.73
C GLU A 174 14.33 -23.28 -21.60
N GLY A 175 14.23 -22.77 -20.38
CA GLY A 175 14.05 -21.35 -20.14
C GLY A 175 13.89 -20.99 -18.67
N ASP A 176 13.56 -19.73 -18.44
CA ASP A 176 13.41 -19.12 -17.11
C ASP A 176 11.98 -18.57 -16.95
N LEU A 177 11.36 -18.87 -15.81
CA LEU A 177 10.03 -18.41 -15.44
C LEU A 177 9.92 -16.88 -15.33
N THR A 178 11.02 -16.18 -15.08
CA THR A 178 11.05 -14.71 -15.09
C THR A 178 10.80 -14.12 -16.47
N LYS A 179 11.16 -14.85 -17.53
CA LYS A 179 10.96 -14.43 -18.94
C LYS A 179 9.67 -14.99 -19.52
N MET A 180 9.25 -16.17 -19.07
CA MET A 180 8.03 -16.84 -19.51
C MET A 180 7.26 -17.34 -18.29
N GLN A 181 6.18 -16.65 -17.95
CA GLN A 181 5.36 -17.00 -16.78
C GLN A 181 4.80 -18.44 -16.86
N ALA A 182 4.69 -19.10 -15.71
CA ALA A 182 4.23 -20.48 -15.60
C ALA A 182 2.88 -20.76 -16.31
N PRO A 183 1.84 -19.89 -16.23
CA PRO A 183 0.59 -20.09 -16.98
C PRO A 183 0.80 -20.22 -18.49
N ASN A 184 1.61 -19.32 -19.07
CA ASN A 184 1.88 -19.28 -20.50
C ASN A 184 2.65 -20.52 -20.95
N LEU A 185 3.56 -21.02 -20.10
CA LEU A 185 4.30 -22.25 -20.35
C LEU A 185 3.38 -23.48 -20.33
N LEU A 186 2.54 -23.62 -19.31
CA LEU A 186 1.60 -24.74 -19.23
C LEU A 186 0.60 -24.71 -20.40
N GLN A 187 0.14 -23.52 -20.80
CA GLN A 187 -0.78 -23.34 -21.92
C GLN A 187 -0.12 -23.62 -23.27
N SER A 188 1.14 -23.23 -23.48
CA SER A 188 1.86 -23.51 -24.73
C SER A 188 2.08 -25.01 -24.93
N LEU A 189 2.44 -25.75 -23.87
CA LEU A 189 2.57 -27.21 -23.90
C LEU A 189 1.24 -27.89 -24.23
N ALA A 190 0.13 -27.36 -23.71
CA ALA A 190 -1.21 -27.86 -24.00
C ALA A 190 -1.63 -27.60 -25.46
N LEU A 191 -1.42 -26.36 -25.96
CA LEU A 191 -1.76 -25.97 -27.34
C LEU A 191 -0.92 -26.71 -28.38
N ALA A 192 0.37 -26.93 -28.09
CA ALA A 192 1.28 -27.68 -28.94
C ALA A 192 1.09 -29.22 -28.82
N LYS A 193 0.14 -29.68 -27.99
CA LYS A 193 -0.16 -31.10 -27.75
C LYS A 193 1.08 -31.93 -27.38
N MET A 194 1.99 -31.32 -26.64
CA MET A 194 3.26 -31.97 -26.30
C MET A 194 3.03 -33.11 -25.31
N THR A 195 3.84 -34.16 -25.46
CA THR A 195 3.85 -35.34 -24.57
C THR A 195 5.25 -35.47 -23.98
N GLY A 196 5.35 -35.51 -22.67
CA GLY A 196 6.64 -35.46 -21.98
C GLY A 196 6.55 -34.98 -20.52
N ARG A 197 7.71 -34.80 -19.91
CA ARG A 197 7.86 -34.32 -18.53
C ARG A 197 8.42 -32.91 -18.51
N LEU A 198 7.70 -31.99 -17.90
CA LEU A 198 8.17 -30.66 -17.53
C LEU A 198 8.76 -30.71 -16.13
N ASP A 199 10.03 -30.36 -16.00
CA ASP A 199 10.68 -30.11 -14.72
C ASP A 199 10.80 -28.60 -14.52
N VAL A 200 10.39 -28.12 -13.36
CA VAL A 200 10.58 -26.73 -12.94
C VAL A 200 11.29 -26.73 -11.60
N LYS A 201 12.37 -25.95 -11.48
CA LYS A 201 13.17 -25.87 -10.25
C LYS A 201 13.41 -24.42 -9.87
N ASP A 202 13.14 -24.11 -8.62
CA ASP A 202 13.57 -22.90 -7.94
C ASP A 202 14.60 -23.26 -6.85
N LYS A 203 15.25 -22.28 -6.23
CA LYS A 203 16.37 -22.48 -5.27
C LYS A 203 16.05 -23.44 -4.12
N GLN A 204 14.78 -23.59 -3.73
CA GLN A 204 14.37 -24.42 -2.59
C GLN A 204 13.38 -25.54 -2.96
N GLU A 205 12.73 -25.46 -4.13
CA GLU A 205 11.64 -26.34 -4.51
C GLU A 205 11.78 -26.86 -5.93
N SER A 206 11.24 -28.06 -6.16
CA SER A 206 11.23 -28.69 -7.48
C SER A 206 9.85 -29.28 -7.76
N CYS A 207 9.35 -29.03 -8.96
CA CYS A 207 8.06 -29.48 -9.44
C CYS A 207 8.26 -30.27 -10.74
N ARG A 208 7.51 -31.37 -10.89
CA ARG A 208 7.49 -32.18 -12.10
C ARG A 208 6.07 -32.38 -12.57
N VAL A 209 5.82 -32.12 -13.84
CA VAL A 209 4.50 -32.25 -14.46
C VAL A 209 4.62 -33.11 -15.71
N TYR A 210 3.79 -34.14 -15.82
CA TYR A 210 3.76 -35.04 -16.96
C TYR A 210 2.55 -34.74 -17.83
N PHE A 211 2.78 -34.62 -19.13
CA PHE A 211 1.79 -34.32 -20.15
C PHE A 211 1.63 -35.49 -21.13
N ASN A 212 0.39 -35.69 -21.57
CA ASN A 212 0.04 -36.62 -22.63
C ASN A 212 -0.92 -35.94 -23.61
N ASP A 213 -0.52 -35.78 -24.87
CA ASP A 213 -1.26 -35.05 -25.91
C ASP A 213 -1.74 -33.67 -25.44
N GLY A 214 -0.87 -32.91 -24.76
CA GLY A 214 -1.18 -31.60 -24.19
C GLY A 214 -2.03 -31.61 -22.90
N THR A 215 -2.45 -32.78 -22.41
CA THR A 215 -3.20 -32.90 -21.15
C THR A 215 -2.26 -33.25 -20.00
N ALA A 216 -2.29 -32.48 -18.92
CA ALA A 216 -1.54 -32.81 -17.70
C ALA A 216 -2.17 -34.04 -17.02
N VAL A 217 -1.39 -35.12 -16.86
CA VAL A 217 -1.86 -36.40 -16.29
C VAL A 217 -1.38 -36.63 -14.86
N HIS A 218 -0.19 -36.13 -14.54
CA HIS A 218 0.43 -36.29 -13.22
C HIS A 218 1.26 -35.06 -12.91
N ALA A 219 1.19 -34.60 -11.66
CA ALA A 219 2.04 -33.54 -11.16
C ALA A 219 2.51 -33.93 -9.76
N GLU A 220 3.79 -33.72 -9.48
CA GLU A 220 4.42 -34.02 -8.20
C GLU A 220 5.34 -32.88 -7.76
N MET A 221 5.30 -32.62 -6.46
CA MET A 221 6.16 -31.69 -5.73
C MET A 221 6.56 -32.36 -4.42
N LYS A 222 7.55 -31.82 -3.71
CA LYS A 222 8.14 -32.43 -2.51
C LYS A 222 7.11 -32.90 -1.46
N GLU A 223 6.02 -32.16 -1.27
CA GLU A 223 4.99 -32.48 -0.26
C GLU A 223 3.54 -32.52 -0.81
N ALA A 224 3.36 -32.42 -2.12
CA ALA A 224 2.05 -32.35 -2.76
C ALA A 224 2.04 -33.12 -4.09
N VAL A 225 0.89 -33.70 -4.44
CA VAL A 225 0.71 -34.49 -5.66
C VAL A 225 -0.68 -34.20 -6.25
N GLY A 226 -0.76 -34.05 -7.57
CA GLY A 226 -2.02 -33.84 -8.31
C GLY A 226 -2.36 -32.37 -8.55
N ASP A 227 -3.65 -32.05 -8.56
CA ASP A 227 -4.17 -30.74 -9.00
C ASP A 227 -3.55 -29.54 -8.26
N THR A 228 -3.30 -29.66 -6.95
CA THR A 228 -2.73 -28.59 -6.11
C THR A 228 -1.33 -28.18 -6.56
N VAL A 229 -0.54 -29.11 -7.11
CA VAL A 229 0.82 -28.83 -7.60
C VAL A 229 0.78 -27.90 -8.82
N LEU A 230 -0.20 -28.07 -9.71
CA LEU A 230 -0.37 -27.21 -10.88
C LEU A 230 -0.83 -25.81 -10.48
N ILE A 231 -1.75 -25.71 -9.52
CA ILE A 231 -2.23 -24.43 -8.97
C ILE A 231 -1.08 -23.68 -8.29
N GLU A 232 -0.27 -24.38 -7.50
CA GLU A 232 0.88 -23.81 -6.81
C GLU A 232 1.99 -23.38 -7.77
N LEU A 233 2.27 -24.19 -8.82
CA LEU A 233 3.25 -23.86 -9.85
C LEU A 233 2.92 -22.54 -10.58
N VAL A 234 1.63 -22.22 -10.77
CA VAL A 234 1.22 -20.93 -11.36
C VAL A 234 1.66 -19.74 -10.50
N THR A 235 1.80 -19.92 -9.18
CA THR A 235 2.24 -18.84 -8.28
C THR A 235 3.74 -18.57 -8.30
N TRP A 236 4.52 -19.37 -9.04
CA TRP A 236 5.96 -19.21 -9.15
C TRP A 236 6.33 -18.09 -10.11
N THR A 237 7.09 -17.11 -9.62
CA THR A 237 7.55 -15.95 -10.39
C THR A 237 8.99 -16.07 -10.87
N ALA A 238 9.75 -17.05 -10.34
CA ALA A 238 11.13 -17.31 -10.70
C ALA A 238 11.41 -18.83 -10.69
N GLY A 239 12.39 -19.26 -11.48
CA GLY A 239 12.81 -20.66 -11.56
C GLY A 239 13.21 -21.05 -12.98
N GLU A 240 14.05 -22.07 -13.10
CA GLU A 240 14.41 -22.64 -14.40
C GLU A 240 13.44 -23.78 -14.74
N PHE A 241 13.12 -23.93 -16.03
CA PHE A 241 12.30 -25.04 -16.51
C PHE A 241 12.98 -25.79 -17.66
N ARG A 242 12.73 -27.10 -17.73
CA ARG A 242 13.16 -27.97 -18.83
C ARG A 242 12.07 -28.97 -19.18
N PHE A 243 11.84 -29.16 -20.47
CA PHE A 243 10.89 -30.15 -20.99
C PHE A 243 11.62 -31.33 -21.64
N TRP A 244 11.27 -32.53 -21.19
CA TRP A 244 11.80 -33.79 -21.67
C TRP A 244 10.72 -34.51 -22.49
N PRO A 245 10.88 -34.61 -23.82
CA PRO A 245 9.88 -35.24 -24.69
C PRO A 245 9.79 -36.75 -24.45
N ASP A 246 8.64 -37.34 -24.80
CA ASP A 246 8.37 -38.79 -24.79
C ASP A 246 8.44 -39.47 -23.41
N GLU A 247 8.59 -38.69 -22.33
CA GLU A 247 8.48 -39.18 -20.97
C GLU A 247 7.02 -39.28 -20.53
N LYS A 248 6.60 -40.48 -20.13
CA LYS A 248 5.23 -40.74 -19.69
C LYS A 248 5.23 -41.22 -18.24
N SER A 249 4.28 -40.71 -17.45
CA SER A 249 4.01 -41.23 -16.12
C SER A 249 3.05 -42.42 -16.19
N THR A 250 3.22 -43.39 -15.28
CA THR A 250 2.27 -44.48 -15.04
C THR A 250 1.14 -44.07 -14.09
N GLN A 251 1.28 -42.93 -13.43
CA GLN A 251 0.31 -42.42 -12.46
C GLN A 251 -0.59 -41.36 -13.11
N THR A 252 -1.85 -41.32 -12.67
CA THR A 252 -2.81 -40.28 -13.05
C THR A 252 -3.34 -39.63 -11.78
N THR A 253 -2.80 -38.46 -11.44
CA THR A 253 -3.17 -37.75 -10.21
C THR A 253 -3.88 -36.43 -10.47
N VAL A 254 -3.73 -35.89 -11.68
CA VAL A 254 -4.45 -34.70 -12.12
C VAL A 254 -5.83 -35.14 -12.60
N LYS A 255 -6.89 -34.59 -11.98
CA LYS A 255 -8.29 -34.95 -12.26
C LYS A 255 -9.06 -33.81 -12.91
N ARG A 256 -8.64 -32.57 -12.66
CA ARG A 256 -9.29 -31.36 -13.17
C ARG A 256 -8.72 -30.95 -14.52
N ARG A 257 -9.48 -30.15 -15.27
CA ARG A 257 -9.01 -29.53 -16.51
C ARG A 257 -7.97 -28.46 -16.21
N LEU A 258 -6.93 -28.40 -17.05
CA LEU A 258 -5.83 -27.44 -16.92
C LEU A 258 -6.35 -25.99 -16.85
N ASP A 259 -7.27 -25.61 -17.74
CA ASP A 259 -7.88 -24.27 -17.79
C ASP A 259 -8.45 -23.81 -16.43
N ALA A 260 -9.13 -24.73 -15.71
CA ALA A 260 -9.75 -24.42 -14.42
C ALA A 260 -8.70 -24.27 -13.31
N MET A 261 -7.61 -25.04 -13.37
CA MET A 261 -6.50 -24.93 -12.41
C MET A 261 -5.67 -23.68 -12.67
N LEU A 262 -5.49 -23.29 -13.95
CA LEU A 262 -4.82 -22.04 -14.32
C LEU A 262 -5.59 -20.83 -13.80
N MET A 263 -6.92 -20.79 -13.98
CA MET A 263 -7.75 -19.69 -13.45
C MET A 263 -7.68 -19.58 -11.92
N GLU A 264 -7.70 -20.72 -11.22
CA GLU A 264 -7.57 -20.75 -9.76
C GLU A 264 -6.16 -20.31 -9.32
N GLY A 265 -5.12 -20.76 -10.01
CA GLY A 265 -3.73 -20.37 -9.75
C GLY A 265 -3.47 -18.89 -10.00
N VAL A 266 -4.03 -18.31 -11.06
CA VAL A 266 -3.93 -16.87 -11.36
C VAL A 266 -4.62 -16.06 -10.26
N SER A 267 -5.82 -16.47 -9.84
CA SER A 267 -6.49 -15.81 -8.71
C SER A 267 -5.67 -15.88 -7.42
N LEU A 268 -5.02 -17.02 -7.15
CA LEU A 268 -4.14 -17.19 -6.00
C LEU A 268 -2.86 -16.32 -6.11
N LEU A 269 -2.31 -16.16 -7.31
CA LEU A 269 -1.17 -15.29 -7.59
C LEU A 269 -1.53 -13.82 -7.34
N ASP A 270 -2.68 -13.36 -7.82
CA ASP A 270 -3.18 -11.99 -7.60
C ASP A 270 -3.40 -11.71 -6.10
N GLN A 271 -3.97 -12.68 -5.39
CA GLN A 271 -4.15 -12.59 -3.94
C GLN A 271 -2.80 -12.51 -3.22
N SER A 272 -1.80 -13.29 -3.64
CA SER A 272 -0.43 -13.22 -3.08
C SER A 272 0.19 -11.84 -3.32
N GLN A 273 0.10 -11.31 -4.54
CA GLN A 273 0.64 -9.98 -4.89
C GLN A 273 -0.08 -8.87 -4.12
N TYR A 274 -1.39 -8.99 -3.91
CA TYR A 274 -2.14 -8.07 -3.07
C TYR A 274 -1.60 -8.07 -1.63
N LEU A 275 -1.34 -9.25 -1.05
CA LEU A 275 -0.76 -9.35 0.29
C LEU A 275 0.65 -8.77 0.36
N ASP A 276 1.46 -8.99 -0.67
CA ASP A 276 2.81 -8.41 -0.77
C ASP A 276 2.74 -6.88 -0.84
N SER A 277 1.84 -6.32 -1.66
CA SER A 277 1.61 -4.87 -1.75
C SER A 277 1.01 -4.28 -0.46
N ALA A 278 0.26 -5.07 0.31
CA ALA A 278 -0.22 -4.71 1.64
C ALA A 278 0.88 -4.77 2.73
N GLY A 279 2.12 -5.15 2.36
CA GLY A 279 3.28 -5.20 3.25
C GLY A 279 3.33 -6.46 4.12
N LEU A 280 2.64 -7.54 3.71
CA LEU A 280 2.69 -8.81 4.41
C LEU A 280 4.07 -9.44 4.26
N LYS A 281 4.79 -9.59 5.38
CA LYS A 281 6.00 -10.38 5.51
C LYS A 281 5.81 -11.36 6.66
N LEU A 282 6.66 -12.39 6.72
CA LEU A 282 6.65 -13.34 7.85
C LEU A 282 6.88 -12.63 9.21
N GLU A 283 7.65 -11.55 9.21
CA GLU A 283 7.92 -10.68 10.37
C GLU A 283 6.84 -9.63 10.64
N SER A 284 5.88 -9.43 9.74
CA SER A 284 4.81 -8.44 9.91
C SER A 284 3.82 -8.89 10.98
N CYS A 285 3.25 -7.94 11.72
CA CYS A 285 2.23 -8.21 12.73
C CYS A 285 0.84 -8.01 12.13
N LEU A 286 -0.08 -8.92 12.47
CA LEU A 286 -1.48 -8.84 12.06
C LEU A 286 -2.32 -8.23 13.18
N VAL A 287 -3.09 -7.19 12.87
CA VAL A 287 -3.90 -6.45 13.86
C VAL A 287 -5.37 -6.45 13.45
N LYS A 288 -6.24 -6.86 14.35
CA LYS A 288 -7.70 -6.75 14.24
C LYS A 288 -8.11 -5.28 14.27
N ARG A 289 -8.80 -4.81 13.24
CA ARG A 289 -9.30 -3.41 13.19
C ARG A 289 -10.47 -3.16 14.13
N ASN A 290 -11.33 -4.15 14.33
CA ASN A 290 -12.51 -4.07 15.19
C ASN A 290 -12.46 -5.22 16.20
N ALA A 291 -12.11 -4.95 17.46
CA ALA A 291 -12.01 -5.98 18.50
C ALA A 291 -13.38 -6.54 18.97
N ILE A 292 -14.49 -5.91 18.57
CA ILE A 292 -15.85 -6.29 18.95
C ILE A 292 -16.72 -6.32 17.68
N ILE A 293 -16.79 -7.48 17.03
CA ILE A 293 -17.68 -7.75 15.89
C ILE A 293 -18.51 -9.00 16.22
N SER A 294 -19.81 -8.98 15.93
CA SER A 294 -20.64 -10.19 16.08
C SER A 294 -20.31 -11.17 14.96
N GLU A 295 -20.47 -12.48 15.22
CA GLU A 295 -20.24 -13.53 14.21
C GLU A 295 -21.09 -13.33 12.94
N GLN A 296 -22.32 -12.81 13.10
CA GLN A 296 -23.22 -12.48 11.99
C GLN A 296 -22.69 -11.33 11.11
N GLU A 297 -22.16 -10.28 11.72
CA GLU A 297 -21.56 -9.14 11.00
C GLU A 297 -20.22 -9.55 10.36
N PHE A 298 -19.45 -10.42 11.01
CA PHE A 298 -18.23 -11.01 10.46
C PHE A 298 -18.52 -11.82 9.19
N ALA A 299 -19.52 -12.71 9.24
CA ALA A 299 -19.97 -13.49 8.09
C ALA A 299 -20.48 -12.59 6.95
N ALA A 300 -21.24 -11.54 7.26
CA ALA A 300 -21.74 -10.59 6.26
C ALA A 300 -20.62 -9.82 5.53
N ARG A 301 -19.51 -9.50 6.23
CA ARG A 301 -18.35 -8.87 5.60
C ARG A 301 -17.56 -9.83 4.74
N LEU A 302 -17.34 -11.06 5.23
CA LEU A 302 -16.64 -12.10 4.47
C LEU A 302 -17.39 -12.55 3.22
N GLN A 303 -18.73 -12.45 3.20
CA GLN A 303 -19.52 -12.69 1.99
C GLN A 303 -19.22 -11.71 0.84
N LYS A 304 -18.60 -10.57 1.12
CA LYS A 304 -18.16 -9.62 0.07
C LYS A 304 -16.77 -9.97 -0.50
N GLY A 305 -16.04 -10.87 0.15
CA GLY A 305 -14.71 -11.34 -0.28
C GLY A 305 -14.79 -12.53 -1.24
N ALA A 306 -13.64 -13.19 -1.45
CA ALA A 306 -13.55 -14.40 -2.24
C ALA A 306 -14.36 -15.56 -1.62
N PRO A 307 -14.96 -16.45 -2.43
CA PRO A 307 -15.82 -17.54 -1.95
C PRO A 307 -15.00 -18.66 -1.28
N ILE A 308 -14.69 -18.47 0.01
CA ILE A 308 -13.94 -19.43 0.83
C ILE A 308 -14.83 -19.90 1.98
N ALA A 309 -14.63 -21.14 2.44
CA ALA A 309 -15.31 -21.66 3.62
C ALA A 309 -15.12 -20.74 4.83
N LEU A 310 -16.20 -20.51 5.59
CA LEU A 310 -16.18 -19.55 6.71
C LEU A 310 -15.34 -20.05 7.89
N GLN A 311 -15.37 -21.35 8.17
CA GLN A 311 -14.74 -21.93 9.36
C GLN A 311 -13.23 -21.67 9.46
N PRO A 312 -12.41 -21.93 8.42
CA PRO A 312 -10.97 -21.65 8.50
C PRO A 312 -10.65 -20.16 8.68
N GLN A 313 -11.51 -19.27 8.18
CA GLN A 313 -11.34 -17.83 8.32
C GLN A 313 -11.62 -17.36 9.76
N ILE A 314 -12.64 -17.93 10.41
CA ILE A 314 -12.95 -17.67 11.83
C ILE A 314 -11.79 -18.15 12.70
N ASP A 315 -11.39 -19.41 12.53
CA ASP A 315 -10.32 -20.00 13.34
C ASP A 315 -9.00 -19.21 13.22
N PHE A 316 -8.65 -18.78 12.00
CA PHE A 316 -7.46 -17.96 11.77
C PHE A 316 -7.61 -16.56 12.39
N TYR A 317 -8.79 -15.95 12.31
CA TYR A 317 -9.06 -14.66 12.93
C TYR A 317 -8.96 -14.74 14.46
N GLU A 318 -9.43 -15.81 15.09
CA GLU A 318 -9.33 -16.01 16.54
C GLU A 318 -7.87 -16.08 17.03
N LEU A 319 -6.99 -16.70 16.24
CA LEU A 319 -5.55 -16.82 16.53
C LEU A 319 -4.81 -15.47 16.52
N ILE A 320 -5.35 -14.43 15.88
CA ILE A 320 -4.73 -13.10 15.83
C ILE A 320 -4.92 -12.39 17.17
N ASP A 321 -3.83 -12.22 17.93
CA ASP A 321 -3.79 -11.59 19.25
C ASP A 321 -3.36 -10.11 19.21
N ASN A 322 -3.20 -9.53 18.01
CA ASN A 322 -2.70 -8.16 17.76
C ASN A 322 -1.23 -7.91 18.16
N HIS A 323 -0.48 -8.96 18.54
CA HIS A 323 0.88 -8.85 19.08
C HIS A 323 1.87 -9.82 18.44
N SER A 324 1.44 -11.03 18.10
CA SER A 324 2.23 -12.08 17.46
C SER A 324 2.58 -11.70 16.03
N GLN A 325 3.79 -12.10 15.59
CA GLN A 325 4.18 -11.97 14.19
C GLN A 325 3.44 -13.01 13.36
N PHE A 326 3.34 -12.78 12.06
CA PHE A 326 2.71 -13.72 11.15
C PHE A 326 3.40 -15.10 11.20
N PHE A 327 4.73 -15.13 11.34
CA PHE A 327 5.50 -16.35 11.57
C PHE A 327 5.04 -17.13 12.81
N ASP A 328 4.81 -16.47 13.95
CA ASP A 328 4.37 -17.14 15.18
C ASP A 328 2.95 -17.72 15.05
N ILE A 329 2.09 -17.06 14.27
CA ILE A 329 0.74 -17.54 13.97
C ILE A 329 0.81 -18.81 13.12
N LEU A 330 1.67 -18.82 12.10
CA LEU A 330 1.93 -20.02 11.28
C LEU A 330 2.64 -21.13 12.07
N ALA A 331 3.45 -20.80 13.08
CA ALA A 331 4.05 -21.80 13.96
C ALA A 331 3.01 -22.51 14.84
N LYS A 332 1.97 -21.79 15.29
CA LYS A 332 0.83 -22.36 16.03
C LYS A 332 -0.08 -23.20 15.14
N ARG A 333 -0.29 -22.76 13.89
CA ARG A 333 -1.09 -23.47 12.89
C ARG A 333 -0.32 -23.53 11.56
N PRO A 334 0.47 -24.60 11.32
CA PRO A 334 1.19 -24.75 10.08
C PRO A 334 0.20 -24.87 8.92
N MET A 335 0.31 -23.95 7.96
CA MET A 335 -0.49 -23.91 6.75
C MET A 335 0.41 -23.57 5.57
N ARG A 336 0.07 -24.07 4.39
CA ARG A 336 0.81 -23.78 3.17
C ARG A 336 0.35 -22.47 2.53
N LYS A 337 1.18 -21.92 1.64
CA LYS A 337 0.86 -20.69 0.89
C LYS A 337 -0.52 -20.73 0.20
N PRO A 338 -0.91 -21.82 -0.49
CA PRO A 338 -2.24 -21.91 -1.09
C PRO A 338 -3.41 -21.91 -0.09
N GLU A 339 -3.16 -22.24 1.17
CA GLU A 339 -4.20 -22.34 2.21
C GLU A 339 -4.40 -21.02 2.95
N TYR A 340 -3.30 -20.36 3.34
CA TYR A 340 -3.39 -19.13 4.14
C TYR A 340 -3.58 -17.86 3.30
N VAL A 341 -3.11 -17.83 2.04
CA VAL A 341 -3.20 -16.63 1.18
C VAL A 341 -4.66 -16.21 0.95
N PRO A 342 -5.58 -17.12 0.57
CA PRO A 342 -6.97 -16.74 0.36
C PRO A 342 -7.65 -16.23 1.64
N ILE A 343 -7.34 -16.84 2.78
CA ILE A 343 -7.87 -16.44 4.10
C ILE A 343 -7.41 -15.02 4.44
N LEU A 344 -6.10 -14.74 4.36
CA LEU A 344 -5.54 -13.43 4.67
C LEU A 344 -6.02 -12.36 3.70
N PHE A 345 -6.11 -12.68 2.41
CA PHE A 345 -6.64 -11.79 1.40
C PHE A 345 -8.04 -11.33 1.78
N ASN A 346 -8.94 -12.25 2.15
CA ASN A 346 -10.29 -11.91 2.60
C ASN A 346 -10.30 -11.07 3.88
N LEU A 347 -9.51 -11.45 4.88
CA LEU A 347 -9.45 -10.71 6.15
C LEU A 347 -8.94 -9.28 5.97
N ILE A 348 -7.98 -9.06 5.07
CA ILE A 348 -7.41 -7.74 4.80
C ILE A 348 -8.31 -6.91 3.87
N SER A 349 -8.77 -7.49 2.76
CA SER A 349 -9.66 -6.82 1.80
C SER A 349 -11.01 -6.43 2.42
N CYS A 350 -11.55 -7.25 3.32
CA CYS A 350 -12.77 -6.93 4.08
C CYS A 350 -12.52 -5.97 5.25
N GLY A 351 -11.27 -5.51 5.45
CA GLY A 351 -10.89 -4.56 6.48
C GLY A 351 -11.01 -5.09 7.91
N LEU A 352 -10.98 -6.41 8.09
CA LEU A 352 -11.03 -7.08 9.40
C LEU A 352 -9.65 -7.10 10.07
N VAL A 353 -8.61 -7.27 9.26
CA VAL A 353 -7.21 -7.34 9.68
C VAL A 353 -6.39 -6.30 8.92
N GLN A 354 -5.42 -5.71 9.60
CA GLN A 354 -4.43 -4.81 9.01
C GLN A 354 -3.03 -5.37 9.25
N VAL A 355 -2.23 -5.38 8.19
CA VAL A 355 -0.81 -5.65 8.28
C VAL A 355 -0.11 -4.42 8.85
N THR A 356 0.67 -4.61 9.90
CA THR A 356 1.47 -3.55 10.51
C THR A 356 2.92 -4.02 10.57
N ASP A 357 3.83 -3.20 10.04
CA ASP A 357 5.25 -3.42 10.22
C ASP A 357 5.62 -3.09 11.67
N GLN A 358 6.13 -4.09 12.40
CA GLN A 358 6.37 -3.95 13.83
C GLN A 358 7.41 -2.87 14.11
N GLN A 359 8.23 -2.45 13.14
CA GLN A 359 9.16 -1.32 13.31
C GLN A 359 8.46 -0.02 13.75
N ALA A 360 7.21 0.23 13.32
CA ALA A 360 6.46 1.43 13.71
C ALA A 360 5.84 1.35 15.12
N ARG A 361 5.61 0.15 15.67
CA ARG A 361 5.16 -0.05 17.05
C ARG A 361 6.31 -0.33 18.03
N SER A 362 7.49 -0.66 17.51
CA SER A 362 8.68 -1.06 18.29
C SER A 362 9.59 0.10 18.70
N ALA A 363 9.22 1.36 18.42
CA ALA A 363 9.95 2.51 18.97
C ALA A 363 10.03 2.49 20.51
N GLY A 364 9.20 1.68 21.19
CA GLY A 364 9.29 1.43 22.63
C GLY A 364 10.04 0.16 23.07
N ARG A 365 10.19 -0.87 22.21
CA ARG A 365 10.75 -2.18 22.65
C ARG A 365 12.23 -2.36 22.37
N GLY A 366 12.82 -1.59 21.46
CA GLY A 366 14.27 -1.63 21.22
C GLY A 366 15.13 -1.06 22.36
N LEU A 367 14.52 -0.38 23.33
CA LEU A 367 15.21 0.30 24.43
C LEU A 367 15.26 -0.50 25.75
N GLY A 368 14.81 -1.76 25.77
CA GLY A 368 14.74 -2.53 27.02
C GLY A 368 13.84 -1.86 28.08
N ILE A 369 12.85 -1.07 27.65
CA ILE A 369 11.90 -0.42 28.54
C ILE A 369 10.99 -1.52 29.08
N ASP A 370 11.16 -1.84 30.36
CA ASP A 370 10.27 -2.74 31.08
C ASP A 370 8.83 -2.20 31.02
N GLU A 371 7.98 -2.94 30.31
CA GLU A 371 6.57 -2.62 30.13
C GLU A 371 5.84 -2.52 31.48
N GLY A 372 6.30 -3.26 32.50
CA GLY A 372 5.82 -3.16 33.88
C GLY A 372 6.10 -1.79 34.51
N THR A 373 7.31 -1.26 34.29
CA THR A 373 7.70 0.09 34.74
C THR A 373 6.94 1.19 33.99
N LEU A 374 6.70 1.03 32.68
CA LEU A 374 5.92 2.01 31.92
C LEU A 374 4.44 2.00 32.35
N GLN A 375 3.89 0.82 32.64
CA GLN A 375 2.55 0.69 33.20
C GLN A 375 2.45 1.28 34.61
N SER A 376 3.48 1.17 35.46
CA SER A 376 3.47 1.76 36.80
C SER A 376 3.49 3.29 36.75
N VAL A 377 4.27 3.88 35.84
CA VAL A 377 4.25 5.33 35.57
C VAL A 377 2.88 5.75 35.06
N ASN A 378 2.33 5.04 34.07
CA ASN A 378 1.02 5.39 33.51
C ASN A 378 -0.09 5.30 34.59
N LYS A 379 -0.06 4.28 35.45
CA LYS A 379 -0.96 4.17 36.62
C LYS A 379 -0.81 5.32 37.61
N SER A 380 0.37 5.91 37.74
CA SER A 380 0.59 7.08 38.60
C SER A 380 0.09 8.39 37.99
N LEU A 381 0.06 8.49 36.66
CA LEU A 381 -0.41 9.68 35.96
C LEU A 381 -1.94 9.75 35.86
N ILE A 382 -2.62 8.60 35.95
CA ILE A 382 -4.06 8.45 35.78
C ILE A 382 -4.76 8.22 37.14
N ARG A 383 -5.89 8.91 37.37
CA ARG A 383 -6.75 8.64 38.53
C ARG A 383 -7.64 7.42 38.25
N GLN A 384 -7.43 6.34 39.01
CA GLN A 384 -8.11 5.03 38.80
C GLN A 384 -9.66 5.11 38.83
N GLU A 385 -10.21 6.05 39.59
CA GLU A 385 -11.67 6.21 39.71
C GLU A 385 -12.32 6.73 38.42
N THR A 386 -11.62 7.58 37.67
CA THR A 386 -12.17 8.30 36.52
C THR A 386 -11.49 7.95 35.20
N ASP A 387 -10.34 7.26 35.25
CA ASP A 387 -9.56 6.79 34.10
C ASP A 387 -9.06 7.93 33.18
N ILE A 388 -8.70 9.06 33.80
CA ILE A 388 -8.16 10.25 33.13
C ILE A 388 -6.96 10.81 33.91
N LEU A 389 -6.19 11.70 33.28
CA LEU A 389 -4.99 12.28 33.88
C LEU A 389 -5.29 13.02 35.19
N THR A 390 -4.40 12.88 36.16
CA THR A 390 -4.40 13.72 37.38
C THR A 390 -4.10 15.17 37.04
N TYR A 391 -4.50 16.11 37.90
CA TYR A 391 -4.24 17.54 37.65
C TYR A 391 -2.75 17.88 37.46
N PRO A 392 -1.80 17.37 38.28
CA PRO A 392 -0.38 17.61 38.04
C PRO A 392 0.11 17.03 36.71
N ALA A 393 -0.35 15.82 36.35
CA ALA A 393 0.01 15.21 35.07
C ALA A 393 -0.54 16.01 33.88
N PHE A 394 -1.79 16.47 33.98
CA PHE A 394 -2.42 17.32 32.97
C PHE A 394 -1.64 18.62 32.75
N LEU A 395 -1.26 19.33 33.82
CA LEU A 395 -0.45 20.54 33.72
C LEU A 395 0.93 20.27 33.12
N TYR A 396 1.58 19.17 33.49
CA TYR A 396 2.86 18.77 32.91
C TYR A 396 2.74 18.59 31.39
N PHE A 397 1.74 17.84 30.92
CA PHE A 397 1.53 17.64 29.50
C PHE A 397 1.14 18.93 28.75
N LEU A 398 0.37 19.80 29.39
CA LEU A 398 0.06 21.12 28.84
C LEU A 398 1.33 21.96 28.64
N GLN A 399 2.24 21.94 29.62
CA GLN A 399 3.53 22.62 29.51
C GLN A 399 4.39 22.02 28.39
N GLN A 400 4.40 20.69 28.23
CA GLN A 400 5.10 20.04 27.13
C GLN A 400 4.55 20.44 25.76
N GLU A 401 3.22 20.54 25.62
CA GLU A 401 2.60 20.97 24.38
C GLU A 401 2.88 22.45 24.08
N TYR A 402 2.91 23.29 25.11
CA TYR A 402 3.32 24.69 24.98
C TYR A 402 4.78 24.82 24.50
N LEU A 403 5.70 24.00 25.04
CA LEU A 403 7.08 23.96 24.53
C LEU A 403 7.15 23.52 23.06
N ARG A 404 6.33 22.54 22.65
CA ARG A 404 6.26 22.14 21.23
C ARG A 404 5.80 23.29 20.34
N TYR A 405 4.86 24.10 20.81
CA TYR A 405 4.49 25.33 20.12
C TYR A 405 5.66 26.32 20.06
N GLU A 406 6.36 26.60 21.17
CA GLU A 406 7.49 27.55 21.17
C GLU A 406 8.63 27.15 20.22
N TYR A 407 8.95 25.85 20.12
CA TYR A 407 10.07 25.38 19.30
C TYR A 407 9.69 25.05 17.85
N PHE A 408 8.48 24.53 17.60
CA PHE A 408 8.07 24.03 16.28
C PHE A 408 6.91 24.80 15.67
N ASN A 409 6.35 25.78 16.39
CA ASN A 409 5.18 26.56 16.00
C ASN A 409 3.94 25.70 15.68
N PHE A 410 3.83 24.55 16.35
CA PHE A 410 2.67 23.67 16.23
C PHE A 410 1.51 24.20 17.06
N PRO A 411 0.37 24.56 16.44
CA PRO A 411 -0.76 25.13 17.17
C PRO A 411 -1.41 24.06 18.03
N PHE A 412 -1.95 24.45 19.17
CA PHE A 412 -2.76 23.55 20.00
C PHE A 412 -3.91 24.32 20.62
N SER A 413 -4.93 23.58 21.06
CA SER A 413 -6.08 24.16 21.74
C SER A 413 -6.28 23.51 23.10
N LEU A 414 -6.72 24.34 24.04
CA LEU A 414 -7.09 23.96 25.38
C LEU A 414 -8.61 24.13 25.53
N VAL A 415 -9.27 23.08 25.99
CA VAL A 415 -10.68 23.12 26.37
C VAL A 415 -10.76 22.87 27.87
N VAL A 416 -11.33 23.83 28.61
CA VAL A 416 -11.64 23.68 30.04
C VAL A 416 -13.15 23.57 30.16
N PHE A 417 -13.64 22.53 30.82
CA PHE A 417 -15.07 22.28 30.92
C PHE A 417 -15.50 21.77 32.28
N SER A 418 -16.77 22.03 32.62
CA SER A 418 -17.41 21.60 33.86
C SER A 418 -18.68 20.83 33.53
N LEU A 419 -18.89 19.72 34.23
CA LEU A 419 -20.08 18.89 34.10
C LEU A 419 -20.87 18.92 35.40
N GLY A 420 -22.18 19.13 35.29
CA GLY A 420 -23.06 19.14 36.46
C GLY A 420 -24.47 18.65 36.16
N HIS A 421 -25.25 18.47 37.21
CA HIS A 421 -26.65 18.05 37.12
C HIS A 421 -27.53 18.98 37.95
N ARG A 422 -28.64 19.45 37.36
CA ARG A 422 -29.64 20.25 38.09
C ARG A 422 -30.63 19.34 38.81
N LYS A 423 -30.65 19.41 40.14
CA LYS A 423 -31.71 18.80 40.96
C LYS A 423 -32.84 19.80 41.18
N GLY A 424 -34.08 19.39 40.93
CA GLY A 424 -35.28 20.21 41.24
C GLY A 424 -35.80 21.09 40.11
N GLY A 425 -35.47 20.82 38.85
CA GLY A 425 -36.03 21.52 37.68
C GLY A 425 -35.16 22.65 37.13
N ALA A 426 -35.74 23.50 36.27
CA ALA A 426 -34.99 24.48 35.47
C ALA A 426 -34.22 25.53 36.27
N THR A 427 -34.60 25.80 37.52
CA THR A 427 -33.97 26.80 38.42
C THR A 427 -33.23 26.19 39.61
N GLY A 428 -33.09 24.85 39.64
CA GLY A 428 -32.41 24.16 40.72
C GLY A 428 -30.90 24.40 40.75
N PRO A 429 -30.22 24.21 41.90
CA PRO A 429 -28.78 24.31 42.00
C PRO A 429 -28.10 23.26 41.11
N VAL A 430 -27.00 23.64 40.47
CA VAL A 430 -26.16 22.71 39.70
C VAL A 430 -25.22 22.01 40.66
N GLU A 431 -25.42 20.71 40.84
CA GLU A 431 -24.52 19.87 41.64
C GLU A 431 -23.45 19.24 40.75
N ALA A 432 -22.25 19.07 41.31
CA ALA A 432 -21.18 18.32 40.66
C ALA A 432 -21.58 16.84 40.48
N LEU A 433 -21.10 16.23 39.41
CA LEU A 433 -21.36 14.83 39.13
C LEU A 433 -20.67 13.90 40.14
N GLN A 434 -21.35 12.81 40.50
CA GLN A 434 -20.75 11.74 41.30
C GLN A 434 -19.65 11.01 40.51
N THR A 435 -18.70 10.40 41.21
CA THR A 435 -17.53 9.72 40.63
C THR A 435 -17.89 8.70 39.54
N LEU A 436 -18.94 7.91 39.72
CA LEU A 436 -19.39 6.93 38.72
C LEU A 436 -19.92 7.60 37.44
N ALA A 437 -20.68 8.69 37.59
CA ALA A 437 -21.17 9.47 36.45
C ALA A 437 -20.01 10.15 35.71
N VAL A 438 -19.03 10.68 36.43
CA VAL A 438 -17.79 11.23 35.85
C VAL A 438 -17.06 10.15 35.07
N LYS A 439 -16.82 8.97 35.65
CA LYS A 439 -16.15 7.85 34.95
C LYS A 439 -16.81 7.51 33.62
N ARG A 440 -18.15 7.38 33.61
CA ARG A 440 -18.90 7.09 32.39
C ARG A 440 -18.86 8.24 31.38
N ALA A 441 -18.91 9.49 31.84
CA ALA A 441 -18.76 10.66 30.98
C ALA A 441 -17.38 10.67 30.32
N MET A 442 -16.32 10.44 31.09
CA MET A 442 -14.94 10.40 30.58
C MET A 442 -14.75 9.24 29.58
N GLN A 443 -15.31 8.06 29.84
CA GLN A 443 -15.28 6.95 28.89
C GLN A 443 -15.93 7.30 27.55
N ARG A 444 -17.08 7.99 27.57
CA ARG A 444 -17.72 8.46 26.34
C ARG A 444 -16.89 9.51 25.60
N ILE A 445 -16.31 10.47 26.31
CA ILE A 445 -15.42 11.47 25.72
C ILE A 445 -14.20 10.79 25.08
N SER A 446 -13.64 9.76 25.73
CA SER A 446 -12.52 8.98 25.22
C SER A 446 -12.79 8.25 23.90
N LEU A 447 -14.06 7.95 23.57
CA LEU A 447 -14.45 7.35 22.29
C LEU A 447 -14.56 8.38 21.15
N VAL A 448 -14.73 9.66 21.47
CA VAL A 448 -14.95 10.74 20.49
C VAL A 448 -13.64 11.50 20.18
N LYS A 449 -12.76 11.62 21.18
CA LYS A 449 -11.46 12.27 21.04
C LYS A 449 -10.46 11.38 20.29
N ARG A 450 -9.39 11.97 19.75
CA ARG A 450 -8.27 11.23 19.14
C ARG A 450 -7.38 10.59 20.22
N PRO A 451 -6.60 9.54 19.89
CA PRO A 451 -5.65 8.95 20.83
C PRO A 451 -4.61 9.94 21.38
N ILE A 452 -4.22 10.93 20.57
CA ILE A 452 -3.25 11.99 20.94
C ILE A 452 -3.84 13.09 21.82
N ASP A 453 -5.18 13.22 21.88
CA ASP A 453 -5.84 14.24 22.69
C ASP A 453 -5.77 13.83 24.17
N MET A 454 -5.38 14.75 25.05
CA MET A 454 -5.10 14.43 26.45
C MET A 454 -6.21 14.96 27.35
N LEU A 455 -6.91 14.05 28.02
CA LEU A 455 -8.04 14.35 28.91
C LEU A 455 -7.59 14.21 30.37
N GLY A 456 -7.86 15.22 31.19
CA GLY A 456 -7.44 15.24 32.58
C GLY A 456 -8.34 16.05 33.51
N HIS A 457 -8.11 15.86 34.81
CA HIS A 457 -8.71 16.70 35.84
C HIS A 457 -8.11 18.10 35.80
N TYR A 458 -8.95 19.10 35.99
CA TYR A 458 -8.55 20.50 36.08
C TYR A 458 -9.13 21.11 37.36
N GLU A 459 -8.27 21.53 38.29
CA GLU A 459 -8.71 22.00 39.62
C GLU A 459 -9.58 20.95 40.35
N THR A 460 -10.69 21.36 40.99
CA THR A 460 -11.49 20.48 41.89
C THR A 460 -12.64 19.75 41.19
N PHE A 461 -13.40 20.47 40.35
CA PHE A 461 -14.62 19.94 39.72
C PHE A 461 -14.63 20.12 38.20
N ASP A 462 -13.55 20.66 37.64
CA ASP A 462 -13.43 20.92 36.23
C ASP A 462 -12.52 19.89 35.57
N PHE A 463 -12.58 19.86 34.25
CA PHE A 463 -11.83 18.95 33.41
C PHE A 463 -11.15 19.73 32.30
N GLY A 464 -10.02 19.22 31.86
CA GLY A 464 -9.22 19.79 30.80
C GLY A 464 -9.04 18.81 29.66
N LEU A 465 -9.07 19.31 28.44
CA LEU A 465 -8.74 18.57 27.23
C LEU A 465 -7.73 19.37 26.41
N ILE A 466 -6.57 18.78 26.18
CA ILE A 466 -5.52 19.33 25.32
C ILE A 466 -5.68 18.68 23.95
N LEU A 467 -5.77 19.51 22.90
CA LEU A 467 -5.84 19.07 21.51
C LEU A 467 -4.58 19.53 20.77
N PRO A 468 -3.57 18.65 20.65
CA PRO A 468 -2.39 18.91 19.83
C PRO A 468 -2.77 19.16 18.37
N ASN A 469 -1.99 20.01 17.70
CA ASN A 469 -2.13 20.32 16.27
C ASN A 469 -3.57 20.66 15.84
N SER A 470 -4.28 21.44 16.68
CA SER A 470 -5.69 21.77 16.50
C SER A 470 -5.96 23.23 16.87
N ASN A 471 -6.80 23.91 16.10
CA ASN A 471 -7.20 25.30 16.35
C ASN A 471 -8.50 25.39 17.19
N ALA A 472 -8.78 26.59 17.70
CA ALA A 472 -9.89 26.83 18.63
C ALA A 472 -11.25 26.47 18.00
N LYS A 473 -11.42 26.69 16.69
CA LYS A 473 -12.65 26.33 15.96
C LYS A 473 -12.86 24.81 15.93
N ALA A 474 -11.81 24.04 15.64
CA ALA A 474 -11.88 22.58 15.65
C ALA A 474 -12.12 22.03 17.07
N ALA A 475 -11.51 22.64 18.08
CA ALA A 475 -11.75 22.32 19.49
C ALA A 475 -13.20 22.61 19.91
N GLY A 476 -13.78 23.73 19.46
CA GLY A 476 -15.20 24.04 19.64
C GLY A 476 -16.12 23.01 18.99
N ALA A 477 -15.80 22.56 17.77
CA ALA A 477 -16.55 21.50 17.09
C ALA A 477 -16.44 20.14 17.81
N LEU A 478 -15.30 19.82 18.43
CA LEU A 478 -15.18 18.64 19.29
C LEU A 478 -16.03 18.78 20.57
N ALA A 479 -16.01 19.96 21.21
CA ALA A 479 -16.83 20.22 22.39
C ALA A 479 -18.34 20.06 22.09
N HIS A 480 -18.81 20.49 20.91
CA HIS A 480 -20.20 20.24 20.48
C HIS A 480 -20.51 18.73 20.40
N ARG A 481 -19.66 17.96 19.72
CA ARG A 481 -19.83 16.49 19.62
C ARG A 481 -19.81 15.81 20.99
N ILE A 482 -18.97 16.30 21.91
CA ILE A 482 -18.93 15.79 23.29
C ILE A 482 -20.27 16.04 23.98
N VAL A 483 -20.85 17.23 23.85
CA VAL A 483 -22.17 17.55 24.45
C VAL A 483 -23.25 16.63 23.88
N ASP A 484 -23.26 16.39 22.57
CA ASP A 484 -24.25 15.52 21.92
C ASP A 484 -24.15 14.08 22.47
N VAL A 485 -22.95 13.51 22.51
CA VAL A 485 -22.69 12.14 23.00
C VAL A 485 -23.00 11.98 24.49
N LEU A 486 -22.78 13.02 25.30
CA LEU A 486 -23.14 13.00 26.72
C LEU A 486 -24.66 13.11 26.93
N ARG A 487 -25.41 13.72 26.00
CA ARG A 487 -26.88 13.85 26.05
C ARG A 487 -27.62 12.63 25.50
N GLU A 488 -27.01 11.85 24.62
CA GLU A 488 -27.64 10.69 23.97
C GLU A 488 -28.21 9.65 24.96
N ALA A 489 -27.53 9.44 26.09
CA ALA A 489 -27.96 8.46 27.09
C ALA A 489 -27.64 8.94 28.51
N PRO A 490 -28.44 8.56 29.53
CA PRO A 490 -28.15 8.91 30.92
C PRO A 490 -26.79 8.35 31.37
N LEU A 491 -26.07 9.09 32.20
CA LEU A 491 -24.79 8.64 32.76
C LEU A 491 -25.03 7.59 33.86
N THR A 492 -26.05 7.74 34.69
CA THR A 492 -26.48 6.78 35.71
C THR A 492 -28.00 6.63 35.69
N ALA A 493 -28.54 5.54 36.26
CA ALA A 493 -29.97 5.23 36.19
C ALA A 493 -30.86 6.25 36.92
N ASP A 494 -30.30 6.97 37.87
CA ASP A 494 -30.92 8.00 38.70
C ASP A 494 -30.82 9.41 38.10
N MET A 495 -30.15 9.59 36.96
CA MET A 495 -29.93 10.89 36.34
C MET A 495 -30.79 11.07 35.09
N ASP A 496 -31.56 12.17 35.04
CA ASP A 496 -32.23 12.62 33.81
C ASP A 496 -31.22 13.29 32.86
N PRO A 497 -31.06 12.81 31.62
CA PRO A 497 -30.22 13.45 30.61
C PRO A 497 -30.56 14.92 30.37
N LYS A 498 -31.83 15.33 30.54
CA LYS A 498 -32.27 16.71 30.34
C LYS A 498 -31.80 17.66 31.44
N GLY A 499 -31.49 17.14 32.63
CA GLY A 499 -30.96 17.91 33.75
C GLY A 499 -29.46 18.16 33.69
N MET A 500 -28.77 17.62 32.67
CA MET A 500 -27.32 17.80 32.50
C MET A 500 -26.97 19.23 32.08
N VAL A 501 -26.02 19.80 32.80
CA VAL A 501 -25.46 21.13 32.54
C VAL A 501 -24.01 20.98 32.11
N PHE A 502 -23.68 21.69 31.04
CA PHE A 502 -22.38 21.67 30.41
C PHE A 502 -21.87 23.10 30.29
N ALA A 503 -20.64 23.35 30.73
CA ALA A 503 -19.97 24.61 30.44
C ALA A 503 -18.60 24.31 29.85
N PHE A 504 -18.30 24.88 28.68
CA PHE A 504 -17.09 24.64 27.91
C PHE A 504 -16.48 25.99 27.51
N GLY A 505 -15.24 26.22 27.93
CA GLY A 505 -14.40 27.31 27.47
C GLY A 505 -13.26 26.78 26.61
N VAL A 506 -13.07 27.38 25.44
CA VAL A 506 -12.05 26.96 24.47
C VAL A 506 -11.08 28.10 24.23
N ALA A 507 -9.78 27.84 24.28
CA ALA A 507 -8.75 28.78 23.88
C ALA A 507 -7.69 28.07 23.01
N GLY A 508 -7.19 28.74 21.98
CA GLY A 508 -6.19 28.22 21.06
C GLY A 508 -4.93 29.07 21.01
N VAL A 509 -3.80 28.42 20.80
CA VAL A 509 -2.50 29.03 20.50
C VAL A 509 -2.20 28.85 19.01
N PRO A 510 -1.79 29.88 18.27
CA PRO A 510 -1.49 31.26 18.71
C PRO A 510 -2.68 32.24 18.68
N GLU A 511 -3.86 31.79 18.23
CA GLU A 511 -4.95 32.67 17.84
C GLU A 511 -5.53 33.50 19.00
N ASP A 512 -5.66 32.93 20.20
CA ASP A 512 -6.27 33.60 21.36
C ASP A 512 -5.21 34.09 22.37
N SER A 513 -4.10 33.36 22.51
CA SER A 513 -2.96 33.78 23.31
C SER A 513 -1.68 33.06 22.90
N GLN A 514 -0.53 33.71 23.11
CA GLN A 514 0.80 33.12 22.92
C GLN A 514 1.49 32.77 24.25
N GLU A 515 0.96 33.21 25.39
CA GLU A 515 1.52 32.92 26.71
C GLU A 515 0.65 31.89 27.44
N LEU A 516 1.28 30.91 28.09
CA LEU A 516 0.57 29.82 28.74
C LEU A 516 -0.40 30.29 29.84
N ASP A 517 0.04 31.22 30.68
CA ASP A 517 -0.78 31.75 31.79
C ASP A 517 -2.01 32.50 31.29
N LYS A 518 -1.84 33.29 30.22
CA LYS A 518 -2.93 34.01 29.56
C LYS A 518 -3.89 33.03 28.88
N LEU A 519 -3.39 31.97 28.24
CA LEU A 519 -4.22 30.91 27.65
C LEU A 519 -5.10 30.22 28.70
N LEU A 520 -4.53 29.84 29.84
CA LEU A 520 -5.24 29.23 30.96
C LEU A 520 -6.33 30.16 31.50
N SER A 521 -5.99 31.43 31.73
CA SER A 521 -6.93 32.45 32.19
C SER A 521 -8.07 32.67 31.19
N ALA A 522 -7.75 32.72 29.89
CA ALA A 522 -8.71 32.91 28.82
C ALA A 522 -9.69 31.72 28.69
N ALA A 523 -9.18 30.49 28.73
CA ALA A 523 -10.01 29.28 28.70
C ALA A 523 -10.94 29.19 29.93
N LYS A 524 -10.41 29.54 31.12
CA LYS A 524 -11.18 29.59 32.37
C LYS A 524 -12.28 30.66 32.32
N GLY A 525 -11.94 31.86 31.85
CA GLY A 525 -12.91 32.95 31.67
C GLY A 525 -14.03 32.59 30.68
N ALA A 526 -13.67 31.97 29.55
CA ALA A 526 -14.64 31.45 28.58
C ALA A 526 -15.57 30.39 29.19
N ARG A 527 -15.04 29.47 30.00
CA ARG A 527 -15.84 28.47 30.70
C ARG A 527 -16.79 29.11 31.71
N ASP A 528 -16.35 30.11 32.47
CA ASP A 528 -17.20 30.78 33.44
C ASP A 528 -18.32 31.59 32.76
N MET A 529 -18.04 32.20 31.61
CA MET A 529 -19.08 32.77 30.75
C MET A 529 -20.07 31.69 30.25
N SER A 530 -19.55 30.52 29.88
CA SER A 530 -20.33 29.35 29.43
C SER A 530 -21.29 28.83 30.51
N LYS A 531 -20.94 28.92 31.81
CA LYS A 531 -21.85 28.55 32.91
C LYS A 531 -23.13 29.39 32.90
N THR A 532 -23.02 30.67 32.53
CA THR A 532 -24.16 31.61 32.44
C THR A 532 -24.92 31.44 31.12
N THR A 533 -24.22 31.37 29.99
CA THR A 533 -24.85 31.33 28.65
C THR A 533 -25.34 29.94 28.25
N GLN A 534 -24.87 28.89 28.91
CA GLN A 534 -25.14 27.47 28.60
C GLN A 534 -24.75 27.10 27.15
N ARG A 535 -23.79 27.82 26.57
CA ARG A 535 -23.24 27.59 25.23
C ARG A 535 -21.73 27.43 25.31
N ILE A 536 -21.14 26.75 24.33
CA ILE A 536 -19.68 26.67 24.21
C ILE A 536 -19.16 28.07 23.85
N VAL A 537 -18.14 28.54 24.57
CA VAL A 537 -17.59 29.89 24.39
C VAL A 537 -16.13 29.77 23.96
N LEU A 538 -15.77 30.45 22.86
CA LEU A 538 -14.38 30.61 22.45
C LEU A 538 -13.79 31.83 23.18
N ALA A 539 -12.54 31.75 23.61
CA ALA A 539 -11.87 32.80 24.38
C ALA A 539 -11.86 34.15 23.64
N ARG A 540 -11.66 34.15 22.32
CA ARG A 540 -11.71 35.38 21.50
C ARG A 540 -13.04 36.11 21.58
N ASP A 541 -14.15 35.40 21.77
CA ASP A 541 -15.48 36.00 21.84
C ASP A 541 -15.66 36.78 23.15
N VAL A 542 -14.91 36.41 24.20
CA VAL A 542 -14.90 37.09 25.49
C VAL A 542 -14.03 38.34 25.46
N THR A 543 -12.87 38.29 24.80
CA THR A 543 -11.93 39.42 24.74
C THR A 543 -12.31 40.47 23.68
N GLY A 544 -13.14 40.11 22.71
CA GLY A 544 -13.62 41.02 21.65
C GLY A 544 -14.94 41.74 21.97
N SER A 545 -15.50 41.53 23.16
CA SER A 545 -16.78 42.13 23.62
C SER A 545 -16.58 43.38 24.47
#